data_AF-A0A925GWJ0-F1
#
_entry.id   AF-A0A925GWJ0-F1
#
_cell.length_a   1.000
_cell.length_b   1.000
_cell.length_c   1.000
_cell.angle_alpha   90.00
_cell.angle_beta   90.00
_cell.angle_gamma   90.00
#
_symmetry.space_group_name_H-M   'P 1'
#
loop_
_entity.id
_entity.type
_entity.pdbx_description
1 polymer ?
#
loop_
_entity_poly.entity_id
_entity_poly.type
_entity_poly.pdbx_seq_one_letter_code
_entity_poly.pdbx_strand_id
1 'polypeptide(L)'
;VYTVRQPFPPENDVLLLGQVLSGMAPLDAPVTGGKNEPMLPVAWTRSYRYEEGKTGKVFTTTMGSSVDFLDAGFRRLIVNASYWALGREKKIPASGSRVDFTREYKPTPFGFNGFQKGKKPEDF
;
A
#
# COMPACT_ATOMS: atom_id res chain seq x y z
N VAL A 1 -6.83 -13.40 -8.53
CA VAL A 1 -7.34 -12.03 -8.31
C VAL A 1 -7.39 -11.82 -6.81
N TYR A 2 -6.80 -10.73 -6.30
CA TYR A 2 -6.94 -10.38 -4.89
C TYR A 2 -8.42 -10.14 -4.59
N THR A 3 -8.91 -10.68 -3.48
CA THR A 3 -10.27 -10.45 -3.01
C THR A 3 -10.25 -9.97 -1.57
N VAL A 4 -11.22 -9.14 -1.24
CA VAL A 4 -11.50 -8.71 0.12
C VAL A 4 -12.82 -9.32 0.55
N ARG A 5 -12.94 -9.67 1.83
CA ARG A 5 -14.20 -10.13 2.39
C ARG A 5 -15.29 -9.08 2.11
N GLN A 6 -16.40 -9.55 1.54
CA GLN A 6 -17.61 -8.78 1.32
C GLN A 6 -18.72 -9.27 2.27
N PRO A 7 -19.58 -8.37 2.81
CA PRO A 7 -19.48 -6.92 2.70
C PRO A 7 -18.21 -6.39 3.40
N PHE A 8 -17.60 -5.36 2.81
CA PHE A 8 -16.40 -4.76 3.40
C PHE A 8 -16.77 -4.13 4.76
N PRO A 9 -16.06 -4.44 5.87
CA PRO A 9 -16.53 -4.02 7.19
C PRO A 9 -16.55 -2.49 7.31
N PRO A 10 -17.69 -1.90 7.72
CA PRO A 10 -17.92 -0.45 7.68
C PRO A 10 -17.04 0.34 8.65
N GLU A 11 -16.39 -0.31 9.61
CA GLU A 11 -15.41 0.31 10.50
C GLU A 11 -14.06 0.62 9.84
N ASN A 12 -13.86 0.20 8.59
CA ASN A 12 -12.68 0.55 7.80
C ASN A 12 -12.95 1.82 6.99
N ASP A 13 -12.03 2.77 7.09
CA ASP A 13 -12.03 3.97 6.26
C ASP A 13 -11.18 3.73 5.01
N VAL A 14 -11.85 3.60 3.85
CA VAL A 14 -11.20 3.29 2.57
C VAL A 14 -10.52 4.53 2.02
N LEU A 15 -9.21 4.44 1.82
CA LEU A 15 -8.40 5.54 1.29
C LEU A 15 -8.18 5.41 -0.22
N LEU A 16 -8.01 4.18 -0.71
CA LEU A 16 -7.73 3.89 -2.13
C LEU A 16 -8.46 2.64 -2.60
N LEU A 17 -9.04 2.72 -3.79
CA LEU A 17 -9.62 1.60 -4.54
C LEU A 17 -8.64 1.17 -5.65
N GLY A 18 -8.58 -0.13 -5.94
CA GLY A 18 -7.67 -0.71 -6.92
C GLY A 18 -8.30 -0.86 -8.29
N GLN A 19 -7.86 -0.06 -9.26
CA GLN A 19 -8.27 -0.21 -10.67
C GLN A 19 -7.53 -1.37 -11.33
N VAL A 20 -8.26 -2.38 -11.78
CA VAL A 20 -7.70 -3.46 -12.60
C VAL A 20 -7.52 -2.97 -14.03
N LEU A 21 -6.33 -3.16 -14.59
CA LEU A 21 -5.99 -2.84 -15.97
C LEU A 21 -6.11 -4.08 -16.86
N SER A 22 -6.27 -3.86 -18.16
CA SER A 22 -6.34 -4.89 -19.20
C SER A 22 -4.97 -5.53 -19.50
N GLY A 23 -3.88 -4.88 -19.08
CA GLY A 23 -2.52 -5.39 -19.18
C GLY A 23 -1.66 -5.00 -17.98
N MET A 24 -0.33 -5.04 -18.17
CA MET A 24 0.68 -4.86 -17.12
C MET A 24 1.39 -3.50 -17.20
N ALA A 25 1.17 -2.70 -18.24
CA ALA A 25 1.75 -1.38 -18.36
C ALA A 25 0.92 -0.36 -17.55
N PRO A 26 1.56 0.67 -16.95
CA PRO A 26 0.85 1.66 -16.14
C PRO A 26 -0.25 2.44 -16.87
N LEU A 27 -0.16 2.53 -18.20
CA LEU A 27 -1.10 3.25 -19.06
C LEU A 27 -2.07 2.34 -19.81
N ASP A 28 -2.05 1.02 -19.53
CA ASP A 28 -3.02 0.11 -20.12
C ASP A 28 -4.44 0.50 -19.69
N ALA A 29 -5.40 0.31 -20.58
CA ALA A 29 -6.79 0.68 -20.31
C ALA A 29 -7.36 -0.14 -19.14
N PRO A 30 -8.31 0.41 -18.35
CA PRO A 30 -9.13 -0.36 -17.42
C PRO A 30 -9.67 -1.67 -18.04
N VAL A 31 -9.70 -2.75 -17.26
CA VAL A 31 -10.38 -3.98 -17.68
C VAL A 31 -11.88 -3.69 -17.88
N THR A 32 -12.46 -4.26 -18.93
CA THR A 32 -13.91 -4.18 -19.16
C THR A 32 -14.64 -5.38 -18.53
N GLY A 33 -15.88 -5.16 -18.11
CA GLY A 33 -16.74 -6.17 -17.51
C GLY A 33 -16.52 -6.39 -16.00
N GLY A 34 -17.18 -7.41 -15.45
CA GLY A 34 -17.36 -7.58 -14.00
C GLY A 34 -16.12 -7.91 -13.17
N LYS A 35 -14.92 -7.99 -13.76
CA LYS A 35 -13.68 -8.30 -13.02
C LYS A 35 -13.28 -7.19 -12.03
N ASN A 36 -13.72 -5.96 -12.26
CA ASN A 36 -13.44 -4.81 -11.40
C ASN A 36 -14.72 -4.15 -10.86
N GLU A 37 -15.81 -4.92 -10.77
CA GLU A 37 -17.12 -4.45 -10.30
C GLU A 37 -17.57 -5.29 -9.09
N PRO A 38 -17.51 -4.75 -7.85
CA PRO A 38 -17.00 -3.42 -7.50
C PRO A 38 -15.47 -3.36 -7.52
N MET A 39 -14.94 -2.13 -7.62
CA MET A 39 -13.52 -1.88 -7.38
C MET A 39 -13.21 -2.17 -5.90
N LEU A 40 -12.18 -2.96 -5.64
CA LEU A 40 -11.86 -3.39 -4.28
C LEU A 40 -10.89 -2.42 -3.58
N PRO A 41 -11.01 -2.25 -2.24
CA PRO A 41 -10.04 -1.48 -1.48
C PRO A 41 -8.63 -2.06 -1.56
N VAL A 42 -7.65 -1.19 -1.79
CA VAL A 42 -6.20 -1.52 -1.79
C VAL A 42 -5.43 -0.77 -0.71
N ALA A 43 -6.02 0.26 -0.11
CA ALA A 43 -5.52 0.87 1.12
C ALA A 43 -6.67 1.41 1.98
N TRP A 44 -6.63 1.14 3.28
CA TRP A 44 -7.64 1.60 4.25
C TRP A 44 -7.05 1.74 5.65
N THR A 45 -7.75 2.48 6.52
CA THR A 45 -7.44 2.55 7.94
C THR A 45 -8.55 1.95 8.79
N ARG A 46 -8.20 1.53 10.01
CA ARG A 46 -9.16 1.05 11.00
C ARG A 46 -8.70 1.47 12.39
N SER A 47 -9.63 1.94 13.21
CA SER A 47 -9.41 2.07 14.65
C SER A 47 -10.02 0.89 15.38
N TYR A 48 -9.34 0.40 16.42
CA TYR A 48 -9.81 -0.71 17.23
C TYR A 48 -9.62 -0.40 18.72
N ARG A 49 -10.41 -1.04 19.57
CA ARG A 49 -10.26 -0.98 21.03
C ARG A 49 -9.49 -2.21 21.50
N TYR A 50 -8.63 -2.04 22.49
CA TYR A 50 -7.99 -3.13 23.23
C TYR A 50 -8.12 -2.88 24.73
N GLU A 51 -7.46 -3.71 25.55
CA GLU A 51 -7.58 -3.73 27.01
C GLU A 51 -7.65 -2.34 27.66
N GLU A 52 -8.48 -2.23 28.70
CA GLU A 52 -8.63 -1.02 29.53
C GLU A 52 -9.03 0.24 28.76
N GLY A 53 -9.86 0.12 27.72
CA GLY A 53 -10.41 1.27 26.99
C GLY A 53 -9.39 1.97 26.07
N LYS A 54 -8.20 1.40 25.89
CA LYS A 54 -7.18 1.93 25.00
C LYS A 54 -7.59 1.71 23.54
N THR A 55 -7.20 2.64 22.69
CA THR A 55 -7.45 2.57 21.24
C THR A 55 -6.14 2.36 20.49
N GLY A 56 -6.20 1.49 19.48
CA GLY A 56 -5.16 1.32 18.48
C GLY A 56 -5.68 1.74 17.12
N LYS A 57 -4.77 1.96 16.18
CA LYS A 57 -5.09 2.27 14.79
C LYS A 57 -4.18 1.48 13.86
N VAL A 58 -4.74 1.08 12.72
CA VAL A 58 -4.09 0.25 11.72
C VAL A 58 -4.25 0.92 10.36
N PHE A 59 -3.17 0.95 9.60
CA PHE A 59 -3.20 1.17 8.16
C PHE A 59 -2.95 -0.17 7.47
N THR A 60 -3.77 -0.52 6.49
CA THR A 60 -3.64 -1.75 5.71
C THR A 60 -3.52 -1.39 4.24
N THR A 61 -2.61 -2.06 3.52
CA THR A 61 -2.57 -2.05 2.06
C THR A 61 -2.27 -3.44 1.53
N THR A 62 -2.79 -3.75 0.34
CA THR A 62 -2.54 -5.03 -0.35
C THR A 62 -1.60 -4.92 -1.54
N MET A 63 -1.09 -3.71 -1.75
CA MET A 63 0.12 -3.44 -2.51
C MET A 63 1.35 -3.68 -1.62
N GLY A 64 2.55 -3.54 -2.17
CA GLY A 64 3.81 -3.68 -1.43
C GLY A 64 4.76 -4.70 -2.02
N SER A 65 4.59 -5.06 -3.29
CA SER A 65 5.65 -5.72 -4.04
C SER A 65 6.89 -4.79 -4.14
N SER A 66 8.07 -5.36 -4.34
CA SER A 66 9.31 -4.59 -4.51
C SER A 66 9.20 -3.54 -5.62
N VAL A 67 8.48 -3.84 -6.69
CA VAL A 67 8.30 -2.92 -7.82
C VAL A 67 7.33 -1.77 -7.51
N ASP A 68 6.38 -1.95 -6.59
CA ASP A 68 5.46 -0.87 -6.18
C ASP A 68 6.24 0.29 -5.54
N PHE A 69 7.35 -0.01 -4.87
CA PHE A 69 8.22 1.00 -4.29
C PHE A 69 8.98 1.85 -5.32
N LEU A 70 8.93 1.53 -6.63
CA LEU A 70 9.40 2.45 -7.68
C LEU A 70 8.50 3.68 -7.80
N ASP A 71 7.20 3.54 -7.51
CA ASP A 71 6.23 4.63 -7.54
C ASP A 71 6.40 5.56 -6.32
N ALA A 72 6.61 6.85 -6.59
CA ALA A 72 6.80 7.84 -5.53
C ALA A 72 5.52 8.11 -4.73
N GLY A 73 4.34 7.92 -5.32
CA GLY A 73 3.05 8.03 -4.62
C GLY A 73 2.89 6.92 -3.59
N PHE A 74 3.22 5.68 -3.95
CA PHE A 74 3.17 4.53 -3.06
C PHE A 74 4.17 4.66 -1.91
N ARG A 75 5.43 5.04 -2.19
CA ARG A 75 6.41 5.32 -1.11
C ARG A 75 5.88 6.38 -0.13
N ARG A 76 5.25 7.44 -0.66
CA ARG A 76 4.68 8.53 0.14
C ARG A 76 3.50 8.07 0.98
N LEU A 77 2.64 7.20 0.44
CA LEU A 77 1.55 6.57 1.18
C LEU A 77 2.09 5.81 2.41
N ILE A 78 3.12 4.98 2.24
CA ILE A 78 3.72 4.19 3.34
C ILE A 78 4.37 5.10 4.40
N VAL A 79 5.11 6.12 3.98
CA VAL A 79 5.74 7.07 4.91
C VAL A 79 4.68 7.87 5.69
N ASN A 80 3.66 8.40 5.01
CA ASN A 80 2.57 9.13 5.65
C ASN A 80 1.77 8.22 6.61
N ALA A 81 1.49 6.99 6.21
CA ALA A 81 0.83 5.99 7.06
C ALA A 81 1.64 5.70 8.33
N SER A 82 2.98 5.68 8.23
CA SER A 82 3.87 5.50 9.38
C SER A 82 3.80 6.69 10.36
N TYR A 83 3.84 7.93 9.84
CA TYR A 83 3.63 9.13 10.66
C TYR A 83 2.26 9.11 11.34
N TRP A 84 1.22 8.77 10.58
CA TRP A 84 -0.14 8.65 11.10
C TRP A 84 -0.23 7.58 12.19
N ALA A 85 0.28 6.37 11.97
CA ALA A 85 0.26 5.28 12.96
C ALA A 85 0.95 5.66 14.28
N LEU A 86 2.00 6.48 14.21
CA LEU A 86 2.74 6.99 15.37
C LEU A 86 2.13 8.24 16.04
N GLY A 87 0.97 8.72 15.60
CA GLY A 87 0.33 9.93 16.15
C GLY A 87 1.11 11.21 15.84
N ARG A 88 1.80 11.25 14.68
CA ARG A 88 2.63 12.36 14.22
C ARG A 88 2.06 13.01 12.96
N GLU A 89 0.74 13.04 12.82
CA GLU A 89 0.03 13.60 11.66
C GLU A 89 0.43 15.05 11.38
N LYS A 90 0.65 15.85 12.44
CA LYS A 90 1.12 17.25 12.35
C LYS A 90 2.52 17.40 11.72
N LYS A 91 3.29 16.31 11.61
CA LYS A 91 4.62 16.29 10.97
C LYS A 91 4.55 15.91 9.49
N ILE A 92 3.40 15.50 8.97
CA ILE A 92 3.22 15.22 7.55
C ILE A 92 3.13 16.57 6.83
N PRO A 93 4.04 16.90 5.89
CA PRO A 93 3.96 18.13 5.12
C PRO A 93 2.69 18.17 4.27
N ALA A 94 2.12 19.36 4.03
CA ALA A 94 0.95 19.52 3.16
C ALA A 94 1.21 19.05 1.72
N SER A 95 2.44 19.24 1.22
CA SER A 95 2.91 18.71 -0.06
C SER A 95 3.22 17.19 -0.04
N GLY A 96 3.00 16.54 1.10
CA GLY A 96 3.36 15.17 1.38
C GLY A 96 4.84 14.95 1.69
N SER A 97 5.14 13.82 2.31
CA SER A 97 6.50 13.47 2.76
C SER A 97 7.48 13.28 1.60
N ARG A 98 8.73 13.74 1.79
CA ARG A 98 9.83 13.46 0.86
C ARG A 98 10.16 11.97 0.88
N VAL A 99 10.22 11.36 -0.30
CA VAL A 99 10.41 9.90 -0.46
C VAL A 99 11.38 9.56 -1.60
N ASP A 100 12.33 10.45 -1.85
CA ASP A 100 13.41 10.17 -2.80
C ASP A 100 14.28 9.03 -2.28
N PHE A 101 14.78 8.20 -3.19
CA PHE A 101 15.76 7.22 -2.80
C PHE A 101 17.07 7.90 -2.37
N THR A 102 17.69 7.39 -1.31
CA THR A 102 19.02 7.83 -0.86
C THR A 102 20.15 7.07 -1.56
N ARG A 103 19.81 5.97 -2.24
CA ARG A 103 20.69 5.09 -3.01
C ARG A 103 19.95 4.60 -4.25
N GLU A 104 20.65 3.95 -5.16
CA GLU A 104 20.01 3.31 -6.29
C GLU A 104 19.08 2.17 -5.84
N TYR A 105 17.81 2.21 -6.26
CA TYR A 105 16.84 1.16 -5.97
C TYR A 105 16.50 0.37 -7.23
N LYS A 106 17.05 -0.85 -7.32
CA LYS A 106 16.84 -1.79 -8.44
C LYS A 106 16.11 -3.04 -7.96
N PRO A 107 14.78 -3.00 -7.81
CA PRO A 107 14.02 -4.16 -7.37
C PRO A 107 14.05 -5.26 -8.45
N THR A 108 14.02 -6.51 -8.01
CA THR A 108 13.76 -7.63 -8.91
C THR A 108 12.26 -7.80 -9.14
N PRO A 109 11.83 -8.28 -10.32
CA PRO A 109 10.44 -8.66 -10.55
C PRO A 109 9.94 -9.68 -9.51
N PHE A 110 8.66 -9.61 -9.18
CA PHE A 110 8.02 -10.63 -8.37
C PHE A 110 7.93 -11.95 -9.14
N GLY A 111 8.15 -13.08 -8.46
CA GLY A 111 8.11 -14.39 -9.10
C GLY A 111 8.45 -15.52 -8.15
N PHE A 112 8.11 -16.75 -8.54
CA PHE A 112 8.42 -17.95 -7.76
C PHE A 112 9.93 -18.20 -7.77
N ASN A 113 10.53 -18.38 -6.58
CA ASN A 113 11.96 -18.64 -6.39
C ASN A 113 12.92 -17.56 -6.96
N GLY A 114 12.43 -16.33 -7.19
CA GLY A 114 13.24 -15.22 -7.72
C GLY A 114 13.98 -14.37 -6.66
N PHE A 115 14.02 -14.82 -5.40
CA PHE A 115 14.63 -14.05 -4.31
C PHE A 115 16.16 -14.13 -4.34
N GLN A 116 16.83 -13.03 -3.98
CA GLN A 116 18.29 -13.00 -3.85
C GLN A 116 18.71 -13.65 -2.53
N LYS A 117 19.37 -14.80 -2.61
CA LYS A 117 19.85 -15.54 -1.43
C LYS A 117 21.00 -14.80 -0.75
N GLY A 118 21.05 -14.90 0.58
CA GLY A 118 22.15 -14.35 1.39
C GLY A 118 22.18 -12.83 1.51
N LYS A 119 21.14 -12.13 1.03
CA LYS A 119 21.01 -10.68 1.15
C LYS A 119 20.38 -10.26 2.48
N LYS A 120 20.85 -9.15 3.02
CA LYS A 120 20.34 -8.45 4.19
C LYS A 120 19.85 -7.05 3.81
N PRO A 121 19.05 -6.37 4.66
CA PRO A 121 18.64 -4.99 4.41
C PRO A 121 19.81 -4.03 4.15
N GLU A 122 20.98 -4.26 4.75
CA GLU A 122 22.19 -3.44 4.57
C GLU A 122 22.85 -3.59 3.19
N ASP A 123 22.54 -4.66 2.45
CA ASP A 123 23.06 -4.90 1.09
C ASP A 123 22.34 -4.09 0.00
N PHE A 124 21.36 -3.26 0.39
CA PHE A 124 20.53 -2.42 -0.50
C PHE A 124 20.69 -0.92 -0.19
#